data_AF-A0A413TXT6-F1
#
_entry.id   AF-A0A413TXT6-F1
#
_cell.length_a   1.000
_cell.length_b   1.000
_cell.length_c   1.000
_cell.angle_alpha   90.00
_cell.angle_beta   90.00
_cell.angle_gamma   90.00
#
_symmetry.space_group_name_H-M   'P 1'
#
loop_
_entity.id
_entity.type
_entity.pdbx_description
1 polymer ?
#
loop_
_entity_poly.entity_id
_entity_poly.type
_entity_poly.pdbx_seq_one_letter_code
_entity_poly.pdbx_strand_id
1 'polypeptide(L)'
;MKKIIWYIFLCIIALLFAAPILMTILRSFYTDTISMDKWKELLFNCFSFYRVFWNSCFYAICISLLQIILGIPCAFGLYMINNKITKCFVFICWLIMLMPPQITLLPNYIGLRDMGMLDTRIGVVLTMTFSTFVVVMVYQYLKGIDESYVEAARMETSSIIKVIWYIVMPTIKPAVLALFLFSFTDSYNMLEQPMFFIKDIRKQNLVIFISKVADTGKMFFPAAVIFMIPLIIIYMVVVKSIDNSILGECKGKRVKVLNIILIGVFWVLMIFFTFAGRSIHDMQLVKVMTYTPKTQMFSQQKGKKTKLYWLPYQFAKNDTYYIVSDNVINGEERTCANRISLDIGEAQNGHYPILNDEYNGETLIVKRNGRILDGEEVLIVQKLQQR
;
A
#
# COMPACT_ATOMS: atom_id res chain seq x y z
N MET A 1 -41.76 28.52 3.36
CA MET A 1 -41.72 27.30 4.21
C MET A 1 -41.16 26.08 3.47
N LYS A 2 -41.71 25.63 2.34
CA LYS A 2 -41.21 24.44 1.60
C LYS A 2 -39.70 24.46 1.26
N LYS A 3 -39.15 25.60 0.81
CA LYS A 3 -37.70 25.74 0.54
C LYS A 3 -36.84 25.61 1.82
N ILE A 4 -37.31 26.13 2.95
CA ILE A 4 -36.59 26.05 4.23
C ILE A 4 -36.58 24.61 4.74
N ILE A 5 -37.72 23.92 4.68
CA ILE A 5 -37.81 22.48 5.02
C ILE A 5 -36.88 21.66 4.12
N TRP A 6 -36.83 21.97 2.82
CA TRP A 6 -35.91 21.32 1.88
C TRP A 6 -34.43 21.56 2.22
N TYR A 7 -34.04 22.79 2.56
CA TYR A 7 -32.67 23.07 2.98
C TYR A 7 -32.29 22.37 4.30
N ILE A 8 -33.21 22.34 5.27
CA ILE A 8 -33.00 21.60 6.52
C ILE A 8 -32.78 20.11 6.24
N PHE A 9 -33.61 19.52 5.37
CA PHE A 9 -33.48 18.13 4.94
C PHE A 9 -32.13 17.86 4.27
N LEU A 10 -31.70 18.72 3.34
CA LEU A 10 -30.38 18.62 2.69
C LEU A 10 -29.23 18.74 3.69
N CYS A 11 -29.33 19.64 4.67
CA CYS A 11 -28.31 19.79 5.72
C CYS A 11 -28.22 18.55 6.62
N ILE A 12 -29.36 17.95 6.99
CA ILE A 12 -29.39 16.70 7.78
C ILE A 12 -28.72 15.56 7.01
N ILE A 13 -29.03 15.42 5.72
CA ILE A 13 -28.39 14.43 4.85
C ILE A 13 -26.88 14.68 4.74
N ALA A 14 -26.47 15.92 4.50
CA ALA A 14 -25.06 16.27 4.42
C ALA A 14 -24.32 15.94 5.72
N LEU A 15 -24.92 16.24 6.87
CA LEU A 15 -24.38 15.89 8.19
C LEU A 15 -24.26 14.38 8.37
N LEU A 16 -25.27 13.61 7.95
CA LEU A 16 -25.28 12.14 8.04
C LEU A 16 -24.10 11.53 7.25
N PHE A 17 -23.84 12.01 6.03
CA PHE A 17 -22.70 11.56 5.22
C PHE A 17 -21.35 12.07 5.73
N ALA A 18 -21.30 13.26 6.32
CA ALA A 18 -20.08 13.83 6.89
C ALA A 18 -19.70 13.23 8.25
N ALA A 19 -20.67 12.71 9.01
CA ALA A 19 -20.48 12.14 10.34
C ALA A 19 -19.37 11.06 10.42
N PRO A 20 -19.32 10.03 9.56
CA PRO A 20 -18.26 9.01 9.63
C PRO A 20 -16.86 9.59 9.34
N ILE A 21 -16.76 10.57 8.43
CA ILE A 21 -15.50 11.25 8.11
C ILE A 21 -15.04 12.06 9.34
N LEU A 22 -15.95 12.83 9.92
CA LEU A 22 -15.67 13.64 11.10
C LEU A 22 -15.28 12.77 12.30
N MET A 23 -15.98 11.65 12.52
CA MET A 23 -15.63 10.65 13.53
C MET A 23 -14.23 10.06 13.32
N THR A 24 -13.87 9.76 12.07
CA THR A 24 -12.53 9.24 11.74
C THR A 24 -11.45 10.26 12.07
N ILE A 25 -11.67 11.53 11.73
CA ILE A 25 -10.76 12.63 12.06
C ILE A 25 -10.65 12.80 13.58
N LEU A 26 -11.76 12.82 14.31
CA LEU A 26 -11.75 12.95 15.77
C LEU A 26 -11.02 11.79 16.44
N ARG A 27 -11.31 10.54 16.05
CA ARG A 27 -10.64 9.33 16.58
C ARG A 27 -9.15 9.25 16.23
N SER A 28 -8.69 10.00 15.22
CA SER A 28 -7.27 10.09 14.91
C SER A 28 -6.48 10.83 16.00
N PHE A 29 -7.12 11.74 16.75
CA PHE A 29 -6.52 12.51 17.84
C PHE A 29 -6.93 12.00 19.23
N TYR A 30 -7.98 11.20 19.32
CA TYR A 30 -8.53 10.74 20.59
C TYR A 30 -8.13 9.29 20.89
N THR A 31 -7.58 9.05 22.08
CA THR A 31 -7.36 7.68 22.62
C THR A 31 -8.04 7.58 23.98
N ASP A 32 -7.71 8.49 24.88
CA ASP A 32 -8.40 8.76 26.17
C ASP A 32 -8.32 10.26 26.52
N THR A 33 -7.24 10.92 26.10
CA THR A 33 -7.06 12.37 26.01
C THR A 33 -6.76 12.77 24.56
N ILE A 34 -6.82 14.07 24.27
CA ILE A 34 -6.35 14.61 22.99
C ILE A 34 -4.83 14.44 22.95
N SER A 35 -4.34 13.48 22.16
CA SER A 35 -2.92 13.20 22.00
C SER A 35 -2.53 13.10 20.51
N MET A 36 -1.34 13.60 20.21
CA MET A 36 -0.73 13.54 18.88
C MET A 36 0.17 12.30 18.69
N ASP A 37 0.18 11.38 19.65
CA ASP A 37 1.12 10.25 19.63
C ASP A 37 0.86 9.30 18.46
N LYS A 38 -0.41 9.04 18.12
CA LYS A 38 -0.78 8.22 16.95
C LYS A 38 -0.24 8.81 15.64
N TRP A 39 -0.30 10.13 15.50
CA TRP A 39 0.23 10.85 14.34
C TRP A 39 1.76 10.84 14.31
N LYS A 40 2.41 10.99 15.47
CA LYS A 40 3.88 10.87 15.57
C LYS A 40 4.35 9.47 15.22
N GLU A 41 3.65 8.44 15.71
CA GLU A 41 3.97 7.05 15.44
C GLU A 41 3.85 6.73 13.94
N LEU A 42 2.78 7.21 13.29
CA LEU A 42 2.61 7.03 11.85
C LEU A 42 3.65 7.80 11.03
N LEU A 43 3.85 9.09 11.30
CA LEU A 43 4.65 9.97 10.44
C LEU A 43 6.17 9.80 10.67
N PHE A 44 6.61 9.61 11.91
CA PHE A 44 8.03 9.58 12.22
C PHE A 44 8.58 8.18 12.46
N ASN A 45 7.76 7.24 12.93
CA ASN A 45 8.24 5.89 13.26
C ASN A 45 7.86 4.83 12.21
N CYS A 46 6.86 5.09 11.36
CA CYS A 46 6.40 4.13 10.36
C CYS A 46 6.88 4.45 8.94
N PHE A 47 8.14 4.16 8.63
CA PHE A 47 8.70 4.44 7.29
C PHE A 47 8.05 3.64 6.16
N SER A 48 7.52 2.45 6.45
CA SER A 48 6.81 1.62 5.46
C SER A 48 5.57 2.31 4.91
N PHE A 49 4.92 3.16 5.71
CA PHE A 49 3.72 3.91 5.34
C PHE A 49 3.92 4.76 4.08
N TYR A 50 5.01 5.52 4.00
CA TYR A 50 5.27 6.39 2.85
C TYR A 50 5.44 5.58 1.56
N ARG A 51 6.12 4.42 1.65
CA ARG A 51 6.31 3.54 0.49
C ARG A 51 4.98 3.01 -0.03
N VAL A 52 4.12 2.52 0.86
CA VAL A 52 2.81 1.98 0.46
C VAL A 52 1.86 3.08 -0.02
N PHE A 53 1.97 4.31 0.53
CA PHE A 53 1.27 5.50 0.02
C PHE A 53 1.64 5.78 -1.44
N TRP A 54 2.94 5.91 -1.74
CA TRP A 54 3.41 6.18 -3.10
C TRP A 54 3.10 5.03 -4.07
N ASN A 55 3.18 3.77 -3.62
CA ASN A 55 2.72 2.64 -4.43
C ASN A 55 1.22 2.78 -4.76
N SER A 56 0.37 3.15 -3.79
CA SER A 56 -1.07 3.34 -4.01
C SER A 56 -1.36 4.42 -5.04
N CYS A 57 -0.71 5.58 -4.93
CA CYS A 57 -0.83 6.65 -5.92
C CYS A 57 -0.33 6.20 -7.31
N PHE A 58 0.80 5.49 -7.36
CA PHE A 58 1.35 4.97 -8.61
C PHE A 58 0.37 4.01 -9.30
N TYR A 59 -0.16 3.02 -8.57
CA TYR A 59 -1.13 2.07 -9.11
C TYR A 59 -2.37 2.80 -9.64
N ALA A 60 -2.96 3.68 -8.82
CA ALA A 60 -4.20 4.35 -9.19
C ALA A 60 -4.05 5.24 -10.42
N ILE A 61 -2.94 6.01 -10.52
CA ILE A 61 -2.66 6.86 -11.68
C ILE A 61 -2.40 6.03 -12.93
N CYS A 62 -1.53 5.01 -12.85
CA CYS A 62 -1.16 4.20 -14.01
C CYS A 62 -2.38 3.45 -14.57
N ILE A 63 -3.16 2.82 -13.69
CA ILE A 63 -4.33 2.04 -14.10
C ILE A 63 -5.38 2.97 -14.71
N SER A 64 -5.72 4.08 -14.06
CA SER A 64 -6.76 4.98 -14.57
C SER A 64 -6.39 5.66 -15.89
N LEU A 65 -5.13 6.06 -16.07
CA LEU A 65 -4.67 6.61 -17.34
C LEU A 65 -4.67 5.55 -18.44
N LEU A 66 -4.16 4.35 -18.18
CA LEU A 66 -4.12 3.28 -19.16
C LEU A 66 -5.53 2.84 -19.58
N GLN A 67 -6.47 2.73 -18.63
CA GLN A 67 -7.86 2.41 -18.93
C GLN A 67 -8.49 3.42 -19.90
N ILE A 68 -8.18 4.70 -19.77
CA ILE A 68 -8.69 5.74 -20.68
C ILE A 68 -7.98 5.70 -22.04
N ILE A 69 -6.65 5.63 -22.02
CA ILE A 69 -5.81 5.61 -23.23
C ILE A 69 -6.18 4.43 -24.12
N LEU A 70 -6.49 3.28 -23.54
CA LEU A 70 -6.91 2.08 -24.28
C LEU A 70 -8.42 2.06 -24.52
N GLY A 71 -9.21 2.56 -23.58
CA GLY A 71 -10.67 2.53 -23.64
C GLY A 71 -11.25 3.44 -24.71
N ILE A 72 -10.69 4.65 -24.90
CA ILE A 72 -11.20 5.61 -25.90
C ILE A 72 -11.05 5.06 -27.33
N PRO A 73 -9.87 4.61 -27.80
CA PRO A 73 -9.74 4.07 -29.15
C PRO A 73 -10.59 2.81 -29.36
N CYS A 74 -10.69 1.94 -28.36
CA CYS A 74 -11.53 0.75 -28.42
C CYS A 74 -13.01 1.12 -28.61
N ALA A 75 -13.52 2.02 -27.78
CA ALA A 75 -14.89 2.52 -27.89
C ALA A 75 -15.16 3.25 -29.21
N PHE A 76 -14.19 4.03 -29.70
CA PHE A 76 -14.30 4.71 -30.99
C PHE A 76 -14.37 3.73 -32.16
N GLY A 77 -13.56 2.67 -32.14
CA GLY A 77 -13.63 1.60 -33.15
C GLY A 77 -14.99 0.90 -33.15
N LEU A 78 -15.55 0.61 -31.97
CA LEU A 78 -16.90 0.05 -31.84
C LEU A 78 -17.97 1.02 -32.38
N TYR A 79 -17.85 2.31 -32.05
CA TYR A 79 -18.75 3.36 -32.54
C TYR A 79 -18.73 3.47 -34.07
N MET A 80 -17.56 3.42 -34.70
CA MET A 80 -17.44 3.53 -36.17
C MET A 80 -18.02 2.33 -36.93
N ILE A 81 -17.93 1.12 -36.38
CA ILE A 81 -18.49 -0.07 -37.05
C ILE A 81 -20.02 -0.10 -36.96
N ASN A 82 -20.58 0.28 -35.79
CA ASN A 82 -22.02 0.40 -35.48
C ASN A 82 -22.97 -0.73 -35.98
N ASN A 83 -22.48 -1.93 -36.23
CA ASN A 83 -23.27 -3.05 -36.76
C ASN A 83 -23.98 -3.85 -35.65
N LYS A 84 -24.88 -4.77 -36.05
CA LYS A 84 -25.58 -5.69 -35.12
C LYS A 84 -24.59 -6.46 -34.23
N ILE A 85 -23.44 -6.87 -34.77
CA ILE A 85 -22.38 -7.56 -34.03
C ILE A 85 -21.79 -6.66 -32.95
N THR A 86 -21.46 -5.40 -33.26
CA THR A 86 -20.96 -4.43 -32.28
C THR A 86 -21.97 -4.21 -31.15
N LYS A 87 -23.26 -4.07 -31.48
CA LYS A 87 -24.33 -3.92 -30.47
C LYS A 87 -24.43 -5.15 -29.57
N CYS A 88 -24.30 -6.35 -30.13
CA CYS A 88 -24.24 -7.59 -29.37
C CYS A 88 -22.99 -7.65 -28.47
N PHE A 89 -21.81 -7.30 -28.98
CA PHE A 89 -20.57 -7.27 -28.21
C PHE A 89 -20.65 -6.30 -27.02
N VAL A 90 -21.12 -5.07 -27.24
CA VAL A 90 -21.32 -4.09 -26.16
C VAL A 90 -22.36 -4.57 -25.15
N PHE A 91 -23.39 -5.28 -25.59
CA PHE A 91 -24.36 -5.90 -24.69
C PHE A 91 -23.73 -7.01 -23.83
N ILE A 92 -22.86 -7.85 -24.40
CA ILE A 92 -22.09 -8.85 -23.65
C ILE A 92 -21.16 -8.17 -22.64
N CYS A 93 -20.48 -7.10 -23.03
CA CYS A 93 -19.66 -6.29 -22.12
C CYS A 93 -20.48 -5.78 -20.93
N TRP A 94 -21.72 -5.31 -21.17
CA TRP A 94 -22.66 -4.94 -20.11
C TRP A 94 -22.97 -6.11 -19.15
N LEU A 95 -23.21 -7.31 -19.67
CA LEU A 95 -23.45 -8.49 -18.84
C LEU A 95 -22.23 -8.86 -17.97
N ILE A 96 -21.02 -8.78 -18.54
CA ILE A 96 -19.77 -9.06 -17.81
C ILE A 96 -19.57 -8.03 -16.68
N MET A 97 -19.97 -6.77 -16.89
CA MET A 97 -19.87 -5.74 -15.85
C MET A 97 -20.80 -5.99 -14.65
N LEU A 98 -21.84 -6.83 -14.80
CA LEU A 98 -22.69 -7.25 -13.68
C LEU A 98 -22.05 -8.37 -12.86
N MET A 99 -21.02 -9.04 -13.39
CA MET A 99 -20.32 -10.09 -12.66
C MET A 99 -19.48 -9.49 -11.52
N PRO A 100 -19.47 -10.13 -10.34
CA PRO A 100 -18.57 -9.75 -9.26
C PRO A 100 -17.10 -9.80 -9.72
N PRO A 101 -16.30 -8.75 -9.47
CA PRO A 101 -14.87 -8.73 -9.80
C PRO A 101 -14.09 -9.92 -9.23
N GLN A 102 -14.53 -10.45 -8.09
CA GLN A 102 -13.96 -11.61 -7.37
C GLN A 102 -13.87 -12.87 -8.25
N ILE A 103 -14.80 -13.06 -9.20
CA ILE A 103 -14.79 -14.24 -10.07
C ILE A 103 -13.56 -14.24 -10.99
N THR A 104 -13.09 -13.05 -11.38
CA THR A 104 -11.94 -12.89 -12.26
C THR A 104 -10.59 -13.04 -11.54
N LEU A 105 -10.60 -13.07 -10.19
CA LEU A 105 -9.38 -13.06 -9.39
C LEU A 105 -8.51 -14.31 -9.61
N LEU A 106 -9.10 -15.51 -9.59
CA LEU A 106 -8.37 -16.76 -9.78
C LEU A 106 -7.80 -16.89 -11.21
N PRO A 107 -8.57 -16.64 -12.30
CA PRO A 107 -8.02 -16.59 -13.64
C PRO A 107 -6.88 -15.59 -13.79
N ASN A 108 -7.01 -14.38 -13.23
CA ASN A 108 -5.97 -13.36 -13.26
C ASN A 108 -4.70 -13.82 -12.50
N TYR A 109 -4.86 -14.48 -11.35
CA TYR A 109 -3.73 -15.04 -10.61
C TYR A 109 -2.98 -16.10 -11.43
N ILE A 110 -3.72 -17.04 -12.05
CA ILE A 110 -3.13 -18.09 -12.88
C ILE A 110 -2.43 -17.47 -14.09
N GLY A 111 -3.04 -16.51 -14.78
CA GLY A 111 -2.43 -15.81 -15.90
C GLY A 111 -1.14 -15.10 -15.51
N LEU A 112 -1.13 -14.35 -14.40
CA LEU A 112 0.09 -13.70 -13.91
C LEU A 112 1.17 -14.69 -13.49
N ARG A 113 0.79 -15.84 -12.90
CA ARG A 113 1.72 -16.90 -12.53
C ARG A 113 2.40 -17.47 -13.76
N ASP A 114 1.63 -17.81 -14.78
CA ASP A 114 2.12 -18.47 -15.98
C ASP A 114 2.96 -17.50 -16.83
N MET A 115 2.69 -16.19 -16.75
CA MET A 115 3.53 -15.13 -17.32
C MET A 115 4.78 -14.79 -16.46
N GLY A 116 4.93 -15.36 -15.27
CA GLY A 116 6.03 -15.02 -14.34
C GLY A 116 5.95 -13.60 -13.77
N MET A 117 4.77 -12.98 -13.78
CA MET A 117 4.54 -11.59 -13.37
C MET A 117 3.97 -11.44 -11.94
N LEU A 118 3.86 -12.54 -11.18
CA LEU A 118 3.52 -12.49 -9.76
C LEU A 118 4.61 -11.74 -8.97
N ASP A 119 4.20 -11.11 -7.86
CA ASP A 119 5.05 -10.26 -7.04
C ASP A 119 5.67 -9.06 -7.79
N THR A 120 5.04 -8.59 -8.87
CA THR A 120 5.48 -7.39 -9.60
C THR A 120 4.42 -6.29 -9.59
N ARG A 121 4.87 -5.03 -9.53
CA ARG A 121 3.96 -3.87 -9.63
C ARG A 121 3.22 -3.86 -10.97
N ILE A 122 3.91 -4.23 -12.04
CA ILE A 122 3.36 -4.25 -13.40
C ILE A 122 2.26 -5.31 -13.53
N GLY A 123 2.43 -6.48 -12.89
CA GLY A 123 1.39 -7.51 -12.88
C GLY A 123 0.06 -7.01 -12.33
N VAL A 124 0.09 -6.26 -11.22
CA VAL A 124 -1.12 -5.65 -10.65
C VAL A 124 -1.74 -4.65 -11.64
N VAL A 125 -0.94 -3.74 -12.20
CA VAL A 125 -1.42 -2.73 -13.17
C VAL A 125 -2.04 -3.41 -14.40
N LEU A 126 -1.39 -4.44 -14.93
CA LEU A 126 -1.81 -5.14 -16.15
C LEU A 126 -3.23 -5.71 -16.03
N THR A 127 -3.52 -6.38 -14.91
CA THR A 127 -4.84 -7.02 -14.69
C THR A 127 -6.01 -6.05 -14.66
N MET A 128 -5.76 -4.78 -14.31
CA MET A 128 -6.80 -3.74 -14.25
C MET A 128 -6.71 -2.73 -15.39
N THR A 129 -5.75 -2.88 -16.31
CA THR A 129 -5.52 -1.92 -17.41
C THR A 129 -6.68 -1.91 -18.41
N PHE A 130 -7.33 -3.05 -18.63
CA PHE A 130 -8.52 -3.14 -19.48
C PHE A 130 -9.78 -3.06 -18.63
N SER A 131 -10.55 -1.98 -18.80
CA SER A 131 -11.82 -1.79 -18.10
C SER A 131 -12.97 -1.77 -19.09
N THR A 132 -13.80 -2.80 -19.01
CA THR A 132 -15.05 -2.90 -19.76
C THR A 132 -15.96 -1.70 -19.48
N PHE A 133 -15.96 -1.21 -18.23
CA PHE A 133 -16.72 -0.02 -17.82
C PHE A 133 -16.33 1.21 -18.63
N VAL A 134 -15.03 1.49 -18.76
CA VAL A 134 -14.57 2.66 -19.51
C VAL A 134 -14.94 2.54 -20.99
N VAL A 135 -14.73 1.38 -21.62
CA VAL A 135 -15.07 1.17 -23.04
C VAL A 135 -16.56 1.38 -23.29
N VAL A 136 -17.40 0.72 -22.49
CA VAL A 136 -18.86 0.80 -22.64
C VAL A 136 -19.34 2.22 -22.41
N MET A 137 -18.90 2.89 -21.33
CA MET A 137 -19.34 4.24 -21.03
C MET A 137 -18.90 5.23 -22.12
N VAL A 138 -17.64 5.20 -22.57
CA VAL A 138 -17.20 6.05 -23.68
C VAL A 138 -18.03 5.78 -24.94
N TYR A 139 -18.29 4.52 -25.29
CA TYR A 139 -19.12 4.18 -26.44
C TYR A 139 -20.54 4.75 -26.33
N GLN A 140 -21.14 4.72 -25.13
CA GLN A 140 -22.46 5.32 -24.90
C GLN A 140 -22.43 6.85 -25.05
N TYR A 141 -21.35 7.53 -24.63
CA TYR A 141 -21.18 8.96 -24.87
C TYR A 141 -20.99 9.29 -26.35
N LEU A 142 -20.21 8.49 -27.09
CA LEU A 142 -19.98 8.69 -28.52
C LEU A 142 -21.27 8.58 -29.35
N LYS A 143 -22.21 7.73 -28.93
CA LYS A 143 -23.53 7.62 -29.55
C LYS A 143 -24.39 8.89 -29.45
N GLY A 144 -24.08 9.78 -28.51
CA GLY A 144 -24.74 11.08 -28.37
C GLY A 144 -24.17 12.16 -29.29
N ILE A 145 -23.08 11.88 -30.03
CA ILE A 145 -22.45 12.83 -30.95
C ILE A 145 -23.10 12.68 -32.34
N ASP A 146 -23.41 13.80 -32.99
CA ASP A 146 -23.87 13.77 -34.38
C ASP A 146 -22.78 13.21 -35.30
N GLU A 147 -23.13 12.16 -36.04
CA GLU A 147 -22.21 11.41 -36.90
C GLU A 147 -21.55 12.31 -37.97
N SER A 148 -22.26 13.35 -38.40
CA SER A 148 -21.78 14.33 -39.39
C SER A 148 -20.49 15.04 -38.97
N TYR A 149 -20.28 15.33 -37.68
CA TYR A 149 -19.02 15.93 -37.20
C TYR A 149 -17.84 15.00 -37.41
N VAL A 150 -18.05 13.71 -37.15
CA VAL A 150 -17.00 12.70 -37.28
C VAL A 150 -16.73 12.40 -38.76
N GLU A 151 -17.76 12.36 -39.60
CA GLU A 151 -17.63 12.20 -41.04
C GLU A 151 -16.88 13.38 -41.69
N ALA A 152 -17.25 14.61 -41.34
CA ALA A 152 -16.56 15.81 -41.84
C ALA A 152 -15.06 15.79 -41.50
N ALA A 153 -14.71 15.45 -40.25
CA ALA A 153 -13.32 15.33 -39.84
C ALA A 153 -12.55 14.23 -40.59
N ARG A 154 -13.23 13.13 -40.97
CA ARG A 154 -12.62 12.07 -41.79
C ARG A 154 -12.42 12.47 -43.24
N MET A 155 -13.20 13.42 -43.76
CA MET A 155 -12.93 14.01 -45.07
C MET A 155 -11.68 14.89 -45.05
N GLU A 156 -11.37 15.54 -43.92
CA GLU A 156 -10.18 16.40 -43.77
C GLU A 156 -8.89 15.62 -43.42
N THR A 157 -8.98 14.48 -42.73
CA THR A 157 -7.79 13.71 -42.34
C THR A 157 -8.02 12.19 -42.41
N SER A 158 -7.02 11.47 -42.93
CA SER A 158 -6.99 10.00 -42.91
C SER A 158 -6.58 9.41 -41.55
N SER A 159 -5.96 10.22 -40.67
CA SER A 159 -5.50 9.74 -39.36
C SER A 159 -6.63 9.70 -38.33
N ILE A 160 -7.03 8.49 -37.93
CA ILE A 160 -8.01 8.23 -36.87
C ILE A 160 -7.57 8.84 -35.53
N ILE A 161 -6.28 8.79 -35.22
CA ILE A 161 -5.72 9.34 -33.97
C ILE A 161 -5.95 10.85 -33.91
N LYS A 162 -5.82 11.56 -35.05
CA LYS A 162 -6.13 12.99 -35.13
C LYS A 162 -7.62 13.26 -34.92
N VAL A 163 -8.50 12.46 -35.53
CA VAL A 163 -9.95 12.57 -35.31
C VAL A 163 -10.30 12.38 -33.82
N ILE A 164 -9.71 11.37 -33.18
CA ILE A 164 -9.92 11.13 -31.76
C ILE A 164 -9.44 12.33 -30.92
N TRP A 165 -8.22 12.82 -31.16
CA TRP A 165 -7.64 13.88 -30.34
C TRP A 165 -8.28 15.25 -30.53
N TYR A 166 -8.62 15.63 -31.77
CA TYR A 166 -9.08 16.99 -32.09
C TYR A 166 -10.61 17.14 -32.11
N ILE A 167 -11.35 16.06 -32.37
CA ILE A 167 -12.82 16.14 -32.50
C ILE A 167 -13.50 15.40 -31.35
N VAL A 168 -13.15 14.13 -31.15
CA VAL A 168 -13.82 13.30 -30.16
C VAL A 168 -13.48 13.75 -28.74
N MET A 169 -12.19 13.81 -28.41
CA MET A 169 -11.69 14.07 -27.05
C MET A 169 -12.19 15.40 -26.45
N PRO A 170 -12.23 16.54 -27.18
CA PRO A 170 -12.81 17.78 -26.65
C PRO A 170 -14.31 17.65 -26.38
N THR A 171 -15.04 16.93 -27.24
CA THR A 171 -16.49 16.73 -27.15
C THR A 171 -16.86 15.87 -25.94
N ILE A 172 -16.11 14.80 -25.68
CA ILE A 172 -16.36 13.90 -24.55
C ILE A 172 -15.51 14.22 -23.31
N LYS A 173 -14.78 15.34 -23.30
CA LYS A 173 -13.89 15.73 -22.19
C LYS A 173 -14.53 15.64 -20.79
N PRO A 174 -15.75 16.18 -20.53
CA PRO A 174 -16.35 16.09 -19.20
C PRO A 174 -16.64 14.63 -18.81
N ALA A 175 -17.04 13.79 -19.76
CA ALA A 175 -17.26 12.36 -19.54
C ALA A 175 -15.96 11.62 -19.23
N VAL A 176 -14.90 11.87 -20.00
CA VAL A 176 -13.59 11.25 -19.78
C VAL A 176 -13.01 11.63 -18.42
N LEU A 177 -13.18 12.89 -17.99
CA LEU A 177 -12.76 13.34 -16.66
C LEU A 177 -13.54 12.63 -15.53
N ALA A 178 -14.85 12.44 -15.70
CA ALA A 178 -15.65 11.69 -14.74
C ALA A 178 -15.24 10.20 -14.69
N LEU A 179 -14.99 9.59 -15.84
CA LEU A 179 -14.51 8.20 -15.93
C LEU A 179 -13.11 8.04 -15.32
N PHE A 180 -12.23 9.02 -15.50
CA PHE A 180 -10.92 9.06 -14.83
C PHE A 180 -11.07 9.04 -13.32
N LEU A 181 -11.92 9.91 -12.78
CA LEU A 181 -12.15 9.99 -11.34
C LEU A 181 -12.72 8.67 -10.79
N PHE A 182 -13.68 8.06 -11.50
CA PHE A 182 -14.24 6.78 -11.11
C PHE A 182 -13.17 5.67 -11.10
N SER A 183 -12.43 5.55 -12.20
CA SER A 183 -11.34 4.58 -12.35
C SER A 183 -10.22 4.78 -11.32
N PHE A 184 -9.84 6.03 -11.07
CA PHE A 184 -8.86 6.38 -10.05
C PHE A 184 -9.35 5.95 -8.67
N THR A 185 -10.62 6.22 -8.35
CA THR A 185 -11.21 5.86 -7.05
C THR A 185 -11.24 4.35 -6.88
N ASP A 186 -11.69 3.61 -7.89
CA ASP A 186 -11.74 2.15 -7.86
C ASP A 186 -10.35 1.53 -7.66
N SER A 187 -9.38 1.94 -8.50
CA SER A 187 -8.00 1.45 -8.40
C SER A 187 -7.27 1.89 -7.12
N TYR A 188 -7.56 3.08 -6.58
CA TYR A 188 -6.97 3.53 -5.32
C TYR A 188 -7.52 2.77 -4.10
N ASN A 189 -8.76 2.28 -4.17
CA ASN A 189 -9.41 1.49 -3.12
C ASN A 189 -9.20 -0.04 -3.27
N MET A 190 -8.39 -0.49 -4.24
CA MET A 190 -8.18 -1.91 -4.45
C MET A 190 -7.56 -2.59 -3.20
N LEU A 191 -8.10 -3.72 -2.79
CA LEU A 191 -7.58 -4.52 -1.67
C LEU A 191 -7.23 -5.92 -2.15
N GLU A 192 -8.18 -6.59 -2.79
CA GLU A 192 -8.12 -8.01 -3.10
C GLU A 192 -6.96 -8.32 -4.07
N GLN A 193 -6.91 -7.67 -5.23
CA GLN A 193 -5.91 -7.96 -6.27
C GLN A 193 -4.46 -7.90 -5.74
N PRO A 194 -4.00 -6.79 -5.12
CA PRO A 194 -2.63 -6.74 -4.61
C PRO A 194 -2.40 -7.69 -3.42
N MET A 195 -3.43 -8.06 -2.65
CA MET A 195 -3.29 -9.01 -1.54
C MET A 195 -2.95 -10.42 -2.04
N PHE A 196 -3.50 -10.84 -3.18
CA PHE A 196 -3.20 -12.14 -3.78
C PHE A 196 -1.97 -12.11 -4.70
N PHE A 197 -1.72 -10.99 -5.39
CA PHE A 197 -0.66 -10.93 -6.42
C PHE A 197 0.71 -10.53 -5.87
N ILE A 198 0.77 -9.83 -4.73
CA ILE A 198 2.02 -9.28 -4.16
C ILE A 198 2.36 -9.96 -2.83
N LYS A 199 3.56 -10.56 -2.76
CA LYS A 199 4.11 -11.15 -1.53
C LYS A 199 5.02 -10.17 -0.79
N ASP A 200 5.81 -9.38 -1.52
CA ASP A 200 6.73 -8.41 -0.95
C ASP A 200 5.95 -7.20 -0.39
N ILE A 201 6.04 -7.01 0.93
CA ILE A 201 5.42 -5.90 1.68
C ILE A 201 5.78 -4.54 1.07
N ARG A 202 6.97 -4.42 0.48
CA ARG A 202 7.48 -3.16 -0.10
C ARG A 202 6.74 -2.75 -1.39
N LYS A 203 6.03 -3.68 -2.02
CA LYS A 203 5.26 -3.45 -3.27
C LYS A 203 3.76 -3.34 -3.00
N GLN A 204 3.32 -3.54 -1.76
CA GLN A 204 1.91 -3.45 -1.36
C GLN A 204 1.42 -2.00 -1.42
N ASN A 205 0.11 -1.84 -1.57
CA ASN A 205 -0.55 -0.55 -1.58
C ASN A 205 -0.99 -0.13 -0.17
N LEU A 206 -1.51 1.08 -0.07
CA LEU A 206 -1.89 1.68 1.20
C LEU A 206 -3.10 0.97 1.84
N VAL A 207 -4.05 0.47 1.05
CA VAL A 207 -5.25 -0.21 1.57
C VAL A 207 -4.90 -1.48 2.34
N ILE A 208 -3.95 -2.30 1.83
CA ILE A 208 -3.44 -3.48 2.55
C ILE A 208 -2.73 -3.08 3.85
N PHE A 209 -1.99 -1.97 3.85
CA PHE A 209 -1.35 -1.49 5.07
C PHE A 209 -2.40 -1.10 6.11
N ILE A 210 -3.43 -0.35 5.70
CA ILE A 210 -4.53 0.09 6.58
C ILE A 210 -5.27 -1.12 7.17
N SER A 211 -5.54 -2.16 6.37
CA SER A 211 -6.22 -3.37 6.87
C SER A 211 -5.39 -4.11 7.92
N LYS A 212 -4.06 -4.15 7.78
CA LYS A 212 -3.16 -4.78 8.77
C LYS A 212 -3.07 -3.99 10.08
N VAL A 213 -3.12 -2.66 10.02
CA VAL A 213 -3.06 -1.82 11.24
C VAL A 213 -4.43 -1.58 11.87
N ALA A 214 -5.52 -2.05 11.24
CA ALA A 214 -6.87 -1.94 11.77
C ALA A 214 -6.99 -2.66 13.13
N ASP A 215 -6.40 -3.85 13.25
CA ASP A 215 -6.47 -4.67 14.46
C ASP A 215 -5.70 -4.07 15.65
N THR A 216 -4.66 -3.27 15.38
CA THR A 216 -3.82 -2.66 16.42
C THR A 216 -4.34 -1.32 16.91
N GLY A 217 -5.25 -0.66 16.16
CA GLY A 217 -5.92 0.60 16.55
C GLY A 217 -5.02 1.85 16.69
N LYS A 218 -3.70 1.69 16.84
CA LYS A 218 -2.75 2.79 17.07
C LYS A 218 -2.60 3.71 15.86
N MET A 219 -2.42 3.14 14.67
CA MET A 219 -2.12 3.90 13.44
C MET A 219 -3.29 3.99 12.46
N PHE A 220 -4.38 3.23 12.70
CA PHE A 220 -5.48 3.09 11.75
C PHE A 220 -6.16 4.42 11.40
N PHE A 221 -6.59 5.20 12.40
CA PHE A 221 -7.33 6.44 12.16
C PHE A 221 -6.48 7.52 11.46
N PRO A 222 -5.24 7.82 11.89
CA PRO A 222 -4.38 8.74 11.15
C PRO A 222 -4.09 8.29 9.70
N ALA A 223 -3.85 6.99 9.49
CA ALA A 223 -3.61 6.46 8.14
C ALA A 223 -4.85 6.59 7.24
N ALA A 224 -6.05 6.35 7.78
CA ALA A 224 -7.31 6.55 7.08
C ALA A 224 -7.55 8.02 6.72
N VAL A 225 -7.20 8.97 7.60
CA VAL A 225 -7.29 10.41 7.29
C VAL A 225 -6.38 10.76 6.11
N ILE A 226 -5.11 10.33 6.12
CA ILE A 226 -4.18 10.59 5.01
C ILE A 226 -4.67 9.91 3.72
N PHE A 227 -5.23 8.70 3.81
CA PHE A 227 -5.78 7.98 2.67
C PHE A 227 -6.88 8.77 1.93
N MET A 228 -7.74 9.49 2.65
CA MET A 228 -8.83 10.26 2.05
C MET A 228 -8.35 11.52 1.30
N ILE A 229 -7.21 12.11 1.68
CA ILE A 229 -6.78 13.41 1.17
C ILE A 229 -6.53 13.40 -0.36
N PRO A 230 -5.76 12.46 -0.94
CA PRO A 230 -5.57 12.39 -2.39
C PRO A 230 -6.87 12.24 -3.19
N LEU A 231 -7.81 11.44 -2.69
CA LEU A 231 -9.13 11.25 -3.32
C LEU A 231 -9.92 12.56 -3.36
N ILE A 232 -9.98 13.28 -2.24
CA ILE A 232 -10.67 14.58 -2.16
C ILE A 232 -10.01 15.61 -3.09
N ILE A 233 -8.68 15.63 -3.13
CA ILE A 233 -7.93 16.52 -4.01
C ILE A 233 -8.28 16.27 -5.48
N ILE A 234 -8.21 15.01 -5.93
CA ILE A 234 -8.48 14.65 -7.33
C ILE A 234 -9.94 14.91 -7.68
N TYR A 235 -10.87 14.59 -6.77
CA TYR A 235 -12.28 14.92 -6.91
C TYR A 235 -12.49 16.42 -7.16
N MET A 236 -11.91 17.29 -6.31
CA MET A 236 -12.04 18.74 -6.47
C MET A 236 -11.46 19.24 -7.80
N VAL A 237 -10.32 18.70 -8.25
CA VAL A 237 -9.72 19.05 -9.54
C VAL A 237 -10.61 18.65 -10.71
N VAL A 238 -11.14 17.43 -10.69
CA VAL A 238 -11.98 16.88 -11.75
C VAL A 238 -13.31 17.62 -11.83
N VAL A 239 -14.03 17.77 -10.71
CA VAL A 239 -15.31 18.49 -10.66
C VAL A 239 -15.14 19.92 -11.16
N LYS A 240 -14.10 20.62 -10.70
CA LYS A 240 -13.81 21.97 -11.18
C LYS A 240 -13.54 22.02 -12.68
N SER A 241 -12.87 21.00 -13.22
CA SER A 241 -12.56 20.90 -14.65
C SER A 241 -13.82 20.61 -15.49
N ILE A 242 -14.75 19.82 -14.96
CA ILE A 242 -16.05 19.56 -15.56
C ILE A 242 -16.88 20.85 -15.59
N ASP A 243 -16.99 21.57 -14.47
CA ASP A 243 -17.71 22.85 -14.39
C ASP A 243 -17.21 23.86 -15.43
N ASN A 244 -15.88 23.99 -15.55
CA ASN A 244 -15.27 24.91 -16.53
C ASN A 244 -15.55 24.47 -17.98
N SER A 245 -15.70 23.16 -18.23
CA SER A 245 -16.00 22.62 -19.55
C SER A 245 -17.47 22.85 -19.94
N ILE A 246 -18.39 22.76 -18.98
CA ILE A 246 -19.83 22.98 -19.19
C ILE A 246 -20.12 24.48 -19.36
N LEU A 247 -19.49 25.33 -18.54
CA LEU A 247 -19.80 26.76 -18.47
C LEU A 247 -19.07 27.61 -19.54
N GLY A 248 -18.34 27.00 -20.48
CA GLY A 248 -17.63 27.72 -21.55
C GLY A 248 -16.81 28.90 -21.03
N GLU A 249 -15.77 28.64 -20.23
CA GLU A 249 -14.85 29.63 -19.63
C GLU A 249 -15.46 31.01 -19.29
N CYS A 250 -16.27 31.13 -18.22
CA CYS A 250 -16.66 32.44 -17.70
C CYS A 250 -16.56 32.66 -16.17
N LYS A 251 -16.09 31.71 -15.33
CA LYS A 251 -15.91 31.99 -13.89
C LYS A 251 -14.67 31.37 -13.22
N GLY A 252 -13.66 32.23 -12.96
CA GLY A 252 -12.97 32.27 -11.66
C GLY A 252 -11.49 31.89 -11.60
N LYS A 253 -10.59 32.81 -11.94
CA LYS A 253 -9.12 32.72 -11.68
C LYS A 253 -8.79 32.43 -10.19
N ARG A 254 -9.56 32.95 -9.23
CA ARG A 254 -9.30 32.79 -7.77
C ARG A 254 -9.43 31.35 -7.26
N VAL A 255 -10.39 30.57 -7.77
CA VAL A 255 -10.62 29.19 -7.31
C VAL A 255 -9.56 28.23 -7.90
N LYS A 256 -9.07 28.50 -9.12
CA LYS A 256 -7.93 27.76 -9.71
C LYS A 256 -6.68 27.85 -8.83
N VAL A 257 -6.37 29.04 -8.31
CA VAL A 257 -5.19 29.28 -7.46
C VAL A 257 -5.28 28.54 -6.12
N LEU A 258 -6.45 28.56 -5.47
CA LEU A 258 -6.64 27.89 -4.17
C LEU A 258 -6.48 26.35 -4.27
N ASN A 259 -7.03 25.72 -5.31
CA ASN A 259 -6.88 24.28 -5.51
C ASN A 259 -5.42 23.90 -5.81
N ILE A 260 -4.70 24.69 -6.63
CA ILE A 260 -3.28 24.45 -6.94
C ILE A 260 -2.41 24.57 -5.70
N ILE A 261 -2.67 25.55 -4.83
CA ILE A 261 -1.96 25.71 -3.56
C ILE A 261 -2.23 24.52 -2.63
N LEU A 262 -3.49 24.09 -2.48
CA LEU A 262 -3.83 22.96 -1.61
C LEU A 262 -3.19 21.65 -2.08
N ILE A 263 -3.19 21.40 -3.40
CA ILE A 263 -2.50 20.28 -4.04
C ILE A 263 -1.00 20.37 -3.75
N GLY A 264 -0.39 21.50 -4.08
CA GLY A 264 1.05 21.73 -3.92
C GLY A 264 1.50 21.51 -2.49
N VAL A 265 0.79 22.10 -1.52
CA VAL A 265 1.13 21.97 -0.09
C VAL A 265 1.06 20.52 0.38
N PHE A 266 0.00 19.78 0.06
CA PHE A 266 -0.12 18.39 0.50
C PHE A 266 0.98 17.49 -0.09
N TRP A 267 1.25 17.58 -1.39
CA TRP A 267 2.28 16.76 -2.02
C TRP A 267 3.68 17.16 -1.57
N VAL A 268 3.95 18.46 -1.40
CA VAL A 268 5.22 18.94 -0.84
C VAL A 268 5.41 18.44 0.59
N LEU A 269 4.37 18.45 1.42
CA LEU A 269 4.42 17.89 2.77
C LEU A 269 4.71 16.39 2.73
N MET A 270 4.01 15.62 1.89
CA MET A 270 4.26 14.17 1.76
C MET A 270 5.68 13.88 1.26
N ILE A 271 6.20 14.64 0.31
CA ILE A 271 7.59 14.55 -0.15
C ILE A 271 8.54 14.90 0.99
N PHE A 272 8.31 16.01 1.68
CA PHE A 272 9.10 16.45 2.84
C PHE A 272 9.15 15.35 3.91
N PHE A 273 8.00 14.81 4.32
CA PHE A 273 7.93 13.71 5.29
C PHE A 273 8.61 12.43 4.78
N THR A 274 8.53 12.14 3.48
CA THR A 274 9.25 11.00 2.88
C THR A 274 10.77 11.18 3.01
N PHE A 275 11.29 12.38 2.72
CA PHE A 275 12.72 12.69 2.83
C PHE A 275 13.19 12.81 4.28
N ALA A 276 12.44 13.50 5.13
CA ALA A 276 12.71 13.63 6.56
C ALA A 276 12.71 12.24 7.21
N GLY A 277 11.72 11.41 6.88
CA GLY A 277 11.65 10.02 7.33
C GLY A 277 12.87 9.22 6.86
N ARG A 278 13.27 9.34 5.59
CA ARG A 278 14.49 8.67 5.09
C ARG A 278 15.74 9.12 5.84
N SER A 279 15.89 10.41 6.12
CA SER A 279 17.04 10.93 6.87
C SER A 279 17.07 10.42 8.32
N ILE A 280 15.92 10.28 8.97
CA ILE A 280 15.82 9.71 10.32
C ILE A 280 16.14 8.21 10.31
N HIS A 281 15.61 7.49 9.33
CA HIS A 281 15.90 6.07 9.13
C HIS A 281 17.39 5.81 8.87
N ASP A 282 18.03 6.61 8.02
CA ASP A 282 19.46 6.48 7.73
C ASP A 282 20.32 6.81 8.97
N MET A 283 19.85 7.69 9.87
CA MET A 283 20.46 7.90 11.19
C MET A 283 20.25 6.73 12.15
N GLN A 284 19.09 6.05 12.09
CA GLN A 284 18.80 4.85 12.90
C GLN A 284 19.52 3.60 12.39
N LEU A 285 19.79 3.51 11.07
CA LEU A 285 20.54 2.41 10.44
C LEU A 285 22.02 2.37 10.82
N VAL A 286 22.56 3.38 11.51
CA VAL A 286 23.94 3.34 12.03
C VAL A 286 24.12 2.28 13.14
N LYS A 287 23.10 1.56 13.60
CA LYS A 287 23.30 0.47 14.58
C LYS A 287 22.42 -0.75 14.37
N VAL A 288 23.13 -1.88 14.37
CA VAL A 288 22.69 -3.29 14.48
C VAL A 288 22.35 -3.99 13.15
N MET A 289 23.39 -4.58 12.54
CA MET A 289 23.23 -5.70 11.60
C MET A 289 22.75 -6.93 12.37
N THR A 290 21.51 -7.35 12.18
CA THR A 290 21.02 -8.66 12.65
C THR A 290 21.30 -9.72 11.59
N TYR A 291 22.27 -10.60 11.86
CA TYR A 291 22.45 -11.84 11.11
C TYR A 291 21.54 -12.93 11.66
N THR A 292 20.69 -13.51 10.82
CA THR A 292 19.87 -14.68 11.16
C THR A 292 20.61 -15.94 10.68
N PRO A 293 21.13 -16.81 11.57
CA PRO A 293 21.72 -18.07 11.14
C PRO A 293 20.61 -18.99 10.61
N LYS A 294 20.84 -19.57 9.44
CA LYS A 294 20.13 -20.78 8.99
C LYS A 294 20.78 -21.98 9.68
N THR A 295 19.97 -23.01 9.92
CA THR A 295 20.26 -24.38 10.39
C THR A 295 20.46 -24.66 11.90
N GLN A 296 19.80 -25.74 12.32
CA GLN A 296 19.59 -26.30 13.67
C GLN A 296 20.84 -27.03 14.20
N MET A 297 20.93 -27.27 15.53
CA MET A 297 21.01 -28.64 16.10
C MET A 297 21.14 -28.70 17.64
N PHE A 298 20.27 -29.50 18.31
CA PHE A 298 20.30 -29.78 19.76
C PHE A 298 21.36 -30.91 20.07
N SER A 299 22.19 -30.93 21.15
CA SER A 299 22.37 -32.12 22.03
C SER A 299 22.79 -31.98 23.54
N GLN A 300 21.91 -31.90 24.55
CA GLN A 300 22.11 -32.15 26.03
C GLN A 300 23.48 -32.43 26.72
N GLN A 301 23.79 -31.70 27.81
CA GLN A 301 24.60 -32.25 28.92
C GLN A 301 23.78 -33.25 29.78
N LYS A 302 24.35 -34.43 30.06
CA LYS A 302 23.68 -35.57 30.73
C LYS A 302 23.11 -35.18 32.10
N GLY A 303 21.79 -35.34 32.26
CA GLY A 303 21.12 -35.41 33.57
C GLY A 303 20.30 -34.19 34.01
N LYS A 304 20.34 -33.04 33.30
CA LYS A 304 19.44 -31.91 33.59
C LYS A 304 18.96 -31.24 32.30
N LYS A 305 17.64 -31.24 32.08
CA LYS A 305 17.00 -30.45 31.00
C LYS A 305 16.87 -29.00 31.48
N THR A 306 17.68 -28.10 30.92
CA THR A 306 17.58 -26.66 31.20
C THR A 306 17.06 -25.94 29.95
N LYS A 307 16.15 -24.98 30.12
CA LYS A 307 15.63 -24.14 29.02
C LYS A 307 16.65 -23.02 28.79
N LEU A 308 16.81 -22.55 27.55
CA LEU A 308 17.77 -21.48 27.24
C LEU A 308 17.08 -20.47 26.35
N TYR A 309 17.03 -19.21 26.78
CA TYR A 309 16.49 -18.10 25.99
C TYR A 309 17.66 -17.29 25.42
N TRP A 310 17.62 -17.04 24.11
CA TRP A 310 18.66 -16.29 23.41
C TRP A 310 18.19 -14.86 23.18
N LEU A 311 18.94 -13.88 23.69
CA LEU A 311 18.75 -12.46 23.38
C LEU A 311 20.10 -11.88 22.91
N PRO A 312 20.23 -11.45 21.64
CA PRO A 312 21.41 -10.71 21.21
C PRO A 312 21.39 -9.31 21.86
N TYR A 313 22.43 -8.99 22.62
CA TYR A 313 22.59 -7.67 23.24
C TYR A 313 23.99 -7.13 22.93
N GLN A 314 24.05 -5.96 22.29
CA GLN A 314 25.32 -5.34 21.90
C GLN A 314 25.63 -4.12 22.78
N PHE A 315 26.70 -4.19 23.56
CA PHE A 315 27.34 -3.01 24.14
C PHE A 315 28.52 -2.60 23.25
N ALA A 316 28.50 -1.36 22.79
CA ALA A 316 29.59 -0.61 22.15
C ALA A 316 30.67 -1.38 21.31
N LYS A 317 30.57 -1.21 19.99
CA LYS A 317 31.65 -1.02 19.00
C LYS A 317 32.81 -2.03 18.83
N ASN A 318 32.81 -3.23 19.41
CA ASN A 318 33.50 -4.39 18.78
C ASN A 318 33.32 -5.77 19.44
N ASP A 319 32.67 -5.90 20.60
CA ASP A 319 32.44 -7.21 21.21
C ASP A 319 30.96 -7.63 21.13
N THR A 320 30.72 -8.86 20.67
CA THR A 320 29.38 -9.46 20.62
C THR A 320 29.22 -10.39 21.83
N TYR A 321 28.29 -10.05 22.72
CA TYR A 321 27.94 -10.88 23.87
C TYR A 321 26.60 -11.57 23.64
N TYR A 322 26.51 -12.84 24.03
CA TYR A 322 25.27 -13.59 24.07
C TYR A 322 24.83 -13.71 25.53
N ILE A 323 23.63 -13.21 25.84
CA ILE A 323 23.00 -13.39 27.15
C ILE A 323 22.05 -14.57 27.03
N VAL A 324 22.30 -15.58 27.85
CA VAL A 324 21.37 -16.68 28.06
C VAL A 324 20.75 -16.50 29.43
N SER A 325 19.48 -16.11 29.45
CA SER A 325 18.67 -16.02 30.67
C SER A 325 17.68 -17.18 30.68
N ASP A 326 17.36 -17.70 31.85
CA ASP A 326 16.31 -18.71 32.02
C ASP A 326 15.07 -17.98 32.54
N ASN A 327 14.19 -17.47 31.67
CA ASN A 327 13.01 -16.76 32.16
C ASN A 327 11.73 -17.14 31.42
N VAL A 328 10.85 -17.86 32.14
CA VAL A 328 9.44 -18.00 31.83
C VAL A 328 8.73 -16.79 32.44
N ILE A 329 8.25 -15.86 31.60
CA ILE A 329 7.49 -14.70 32.06
C ILE A 329 6.03 -14.87 31.61
N ASN A 330 5.12 -15.00 32.57
CA ASN A 330 3.66 -14.87 32.44
C ASN A 330 2.94 -15.68 31.35
N GLY A 331 3.13 -16.99 31.30
CA GLY A 331 2.09 -17.95 30.86
C GLY A 331 1.54 -17.87 29.42
N GLU A 332 1.93 -16.90 28.59
CA GLU A 332 1.50 -16.76 27.20
C GLU A 332 2.71 -16.76 26.26
N GLU A 333 2.86 -17.86 25.53
CA GLU A 333 3.90 -18.04 24.50
C GLU A 333 3.64 -17.12 23.30
N ARG A 334 4.37 -16.00 23.18
CA ARG A 334 4.50 -15.27 21.90
C ARG A 334 5.88 -14.67 21.69
N THR A 335 6.80 -15.51 21.23
CA THR A 335 7.81 -15.18 20.20
C THR A 335 8.45 -16.51 19.79
N CYS A 336 8.58 -16.75 18.49
CA CYS A 336 9.11 -18.00 17.93
C CYS A 336 10.60 -18.15 18.30
N ALA A 337 10.88 -18.65 19.51
CA ALA A 337 12.22 -19.07 19.91
C ALA A 337 12.44 -20.48 19.37
N ASN A 338 13.38 -20.62 18.43
CA ASN A 338 13.76 -21.93 17.96
C ASN A 338 14.47 -22.67 19.09
N ARG A 339 13.91 -23.83 19.42
CA ARG A 339 14.36 -24.75 20.44
C ARG A 339 15.69 -25.39 19.92
N ILE A 340 16.83 -25.27 20.64
CA ILE A 340 18.15 -25.95 20.39
C ILE A 340 18.93 -26.34 21.72
N SER A 341 19.77 -27.41 21.78
CA SER A 341 20.42 -28.17 22.95
C SER A 341 21.88 -28.28 22.50
N LEU A 342 22.86 -28.53 23.35
CA LEU A 342 24.23 -28.67 22.87
C LEU A 342 24.99 -29.62 23.77
N ASP A 343 25.91 -30.40 23.18
CA ASP A 343 26.63 -31.51 23.86
C ASP A 343 27.90 -30.91 24.38
N ILE A 344 27.92 -30.70 25.69
CA ILE A 344 28.95 -29.92 26.37
C ILE A 344 29.89 -30.89 27.09
N GLY A 345 31.18 -30.81 26.78
CA GLY A 345 32.23 -31.59 27.43
C GLY A 345 32.55 -31.14 28.85
N GLU A 346 33.50 -31.84 29.49
CA GLU A 346 33.94 -31.55 30.85
C GLU A 346 34.70 -30.22 30.96
N ALA A 347 34.53 -29.54 32.10
CA ALA A 347 35.14 -28.24 32.35
C ALA A 347 36.66 -28.37 32.55
N GLN A 348 37.43 -27.63 31.75
CA GLN A 348 38.86 -27.40 32.02
C GLN A 348 39.08 -25.90 32.24
N ASN A 349 39.64 -25.53 33.40
CA ASN A 349 39.91 -24.15 33.80
C ASN A 349 38.72 -23.18 33.68
N GLY A 350 37.50 -23.65 34.00
CA GLY A 350 36.28 -22.82 33.93
C GLY A 350 35.74 -22.58 32.52
N HIS A 351 36.25 -23.32 31.54
CA HIS A 351 35.81 -23.30 30.14
C HIS A 351 35.15 -24.64 29.79
N TYR A 352 34.04 -24.57 29.08
CA TYR A 352 33.28 -25.74 28.62
C TYR A 352 33.42 -25.88 27.10
N PRO A 353 34.11 -26.91 26.59
CA PRO A 353 34.19 -27.17 25.16
C PRO A 353 32.88 -27.78 24.64
N ILE A 354 32.43 -27.34 23.47
CA ILE A 354 31.31 -27.96 22.75
C ILE A 354 31.89 -29.09 21.90
N LEU A 355 31.36 -30.32 22.05
CA LEU A 355 31.98 -31.53 21.51
C LEU A 355 31.53 -31.91 20.09
N ASN A 356 30.48 -31.28 19.54
CA ASN A 356 30.02 -31.56 18.18
C ASN A 356 30.48 -30.48 17.18
N ASP A 357 31.34 -30.92 16.27
CA ASP A 357 32.12 -30.13 15.31
C ASP A 357 31.39 -30.00 13.96
N GLU A 358 30.24 -29.32 13.93
CA GLU A 358 29.56 -28.97 12.67
C GLU A 358 29.78 -27.51 12.23
N TYR A 359 30.63 -26.77 12.95
CA TYR A 359 30.97 -25.39 12.61
C TYR A 359 32.47 -25.24 12.36
N ASN A 360 32.93 -25.74 11.21
CA ASN A 360 34.10 -25.24 10.47
C ASN A 360 35.33 -24.83 11.34
N GLY A 361 35.68 -25.62 12.35
CA GLY A 361 36.89 -25.42 13.15
C GLY A 361 36.95 -24.13 13.98
N GLU A 362 35.83 -23.48 14.34
CA GLU A 362 35.86 -22.30 15.22
C GLU A 362 35.67 -22.65 16.70
N THR A 363 36.64 -22.29 17.55
CA THR A 363 36.60 -22.53 19.01
C THR A 363 35.83 -21.43 19.74
N LEU A 364 34.69 -21.75 20.37
CA LEU A 364 33.93 -20.83 21.22
C LEU A 364 34.32 -21.02 22.70
N ILE A 365 34.47 -19.93 23.45
CA ILE A 365 34.70 -19.97 24.90
C ILE A 365 33.46 -19.48 25.64
N VAL A 366 32.96 -20.32 26.55
CA VAL A 366 31.98 -19.94 27.56
C VAL A 366 32.71 -19.46 28.80
N LYS A 367 32.34 -18.29 29.33
CA LYS A 367 32.88 -17.75 30.57
C LYS A 367 31.73 -17.55 31.56
N ARG A 368 31.74 -18.29 32.66
CA ARG A 368 30.77 -18.07 33.76
C ARG A 368 31.11 -16.73 34.40
N ASN A 369 30.27 -15.72 34.22
CA ASN A 369 30.48 -14.42 34.84
C ASN A 369 29.44 -14.25 35.96
N GLY A 370 29.88 -14.26 37.21
CA GLY A 370 29.03 -14.23 38.41
C GLY A 370 28.37 -12.87 38.68
N ARG A 371 27.79 -12.22 37.67
CA ARG A 371 26.94 -11.04 37.88
C ARG A 371 25.48 -11.44 37.90
N ILE A 372 24.91 -11.35 39.09
CA ILE A 372 23.51 -11.55 39.40
C ILE A 372 22.73 -10.35 38.86
N LEU A 373 21.87 -10.59 37.86
CA LEU A 373 20.81 -9.67 37.45
C LEU A 373 19.51 -10.29 37.97
N ASP A 374 18.78 -9.57 38.82
CA ASP A 374 17.50 -10.01 39.42
C ASP A 374 17.53 -11.40 40.08
N GLY A 375 18.61 -11.72 40.80
CA GLY A 375 18.68 -12.93 41.64
C GLY A 375 19.10 -14.22 40.91
N GLU A 376 19.39 -14.18 39.61
CA GLU A 376 19.70 -15.38 38.82
C GLU A 376 21.09 -15.35 38.16
N GLU A 377 21.68 -16.54 38.01
CA GLU A 377 23.01 -16.74 37.40
C GLU A 377 22.95 -16.59 35.87
N VAL A 378 23.79 -15.71 35.32
CA VAL A 378 23.87 -15.48 33.88
C VAL A 378 25.15 -16.10 33.30
N LEU A 379 25.01 -16.84 32.19
CA LEU A 379 26.13 -17.37 31.41
C LEU A 379 26.42 -16.44 30.23
N ILE A 380 27.68 -16.04 30.08
CA ILE A 380 28.15 -15.19 28.97
C ILE A 380 29.03 -16.03 28.05
N VAL A 381 28.66 -16.09 26.77
CA VAL A 381 29.46 -16.75 25.73
C VAL A 381 30.16 -15.69 24.89
N GLN A 382 31.46 -15.85 24.66
CA GLN A 382 32.29 -14.93 23.87
C GLN A 382 32.96 -15.68 22.71
N LYS A 383 32.95 -15.08 21.52
CA LYS A 383 33.72 -15.60 20.38
C LYS A 383 35.21 -15.33 20.60
N LEU A 384 36.04 -16.36 20.48
CA LEU A 384 37.49 -16.23 20.59
C LEU A 384 38.03 -15.73 19.24
N GLN A 385 38.52 -14.49 19.16
CA GLN A 385 39.35 -14.08 18.02
C GLN A 385 40.76 -14.63 18.27
N GLN A 386 41.19 -15.61 17.47
CA GLN A 386 42.61 -15.87 17.32
C GLN A 386 43.24 -14.67 16.60
N ARG A 387 44.33 -14.15 17.15
CA ARG A 387 45.07 -13.00 16.62
C ARG A 387 45.77 -13.31 15.31
#